data_AF-A0A017SWL1-F1
#
_entry.id   AF-A0A017SWL1-F1
#
_cell.length_a   1.000
_cell.length_b   1.000
_cell.length_c   1.000
_cell.angle_alpha   90.00
_cell.angle_beta   90.00
_cell.angle_gamma   90.00
#
_symmetry.space_group_name_H-M   'P 1'
#
loop_
_entity.id
_entity.type
_entity.pdbx_description
1 polymer ?
#
loop_
_entity_poly.entity_id
_entity_poly.type
_entity_poly.pdbx_seq_one_letter_code
_entity_poly.pdbx_strand_id
1 'polypeptide(L)'
;MLSSLKFASAALVVSSTLLASSALSDPAPPLTYLQITGVLSEDDYLIYGDWENIAPTQTTTLGDHGGSEMYVETFEYGYGTLKYATMDGVQVYEVPGSAYAITDSNNVIVGWYRYWDLSGSSGGAFYYQTRSINSPFNLMSDTLTIQ
;
A
#
# COMPACT_ATOMS: atom_id res chain seq x y z
N MET A 1 71.18 40.19 -3.38
CA MET A 1 70.15 39.63 -4.29
C MET A 1 69.78 38.25 -3.76
N LEU A 2 68.56 38.09 -3.24
CA LEU A 2 68.09 36.86 -2.56
C LEU A 2 67.70 35.78 -3.58
N SER A 3 67.92 34.53 -3.16
CA SER A 3 67.64 33.28 -3.86
C SER A 3 66.13 32.98 -4.00
N SER A 4 65.74 32.36 -5.12
CA SER A 4 64.38 31.86 -5.34
C SER A 4 64.27 30.39 -4.92
N LEU A 5 63.42 30.10 -3.93
CA LEU A 5 63.01 28.73 -3.59
C LEU A 5 61.97 28.25 -4.61
N LYS A 6 62.20 27.07 -5.20
CA LYS A 6 61.19 26.33 -5.96
C LYS A 6 60.43 25.40 -5.01
N PHE A 7 59.13 25.60 -4.85
CA PHE A 7 58.26 24.65 -4.16
C PHE A 7 57.83 23.55 -5.13
N ALA A 8 58.14 22.29 -4.80
CA ALA A 8 57.61 21.11 -5.48
C ALA A 8 56.34 20.66 -4.75
N SER A 9 55.23 20.56 -5.48
CA SER A 9 53.93 20.13 -4.95
C SER A 9 53.89 18.60 -4.87
N ALA A 10 53.64 18.03 -3.69
CA ALA A 10 53.40 16.60 -3.51
C ALA A 10 51.92 16.29 -3.77
N ALA A 11 51.62 15.43 -4.74
CA ALA A 11 50.27 14.94 -5.00
C ALA A 11 49.99 13.72 -4.09
N LEU A 12 49.03 13.85 -3.18
CA LEU A 12 48.51 12.75 -2.37
C LEU A 12 47.47 11.98 -3.19
N VAL A 13 47.78 10.74 -3.56
CA VAL A 13 46.81 9.83 -4.19
C VAL A 13 46.06 9.10 -3.09
N VAL A 14 44.81 9.48 -2.83
CA VAL A 14 43.92 8.74 -1.94
C VAL A 14 43.15 7.73 -2.80
N SER A 15 43.46 6.45 -2.65
CA SER A 15 42.72 5.37 -3.31
C SER A 15 41.56 4.95 -2.42
N SER A 16 40.35 5.40 -2.74
CA SER A 16 39.12 4.97 -2.07
C SER A 16 38.64 3.63 -2.63
N THR A 17 38.73 2.58 -1.82
CA THR A 17 38.05 1.31 -2.10
C THR A 17 36.55 1.48 -1.85
N LEU A 18 35.75 1.47 -2.91
CA LEU A 18 34.30 1.36 -2.83
C LEU A 18 33.93 -0.07 -2.41
N LEU A 19 33.45 -0.25 -1.19
CA LEU A 19 32.77 -1.48 -0.80
C LEU A 19 31.35 -1.45 -1.41
N ALA A 20 31.13 -2.23 -2.47
CA ALA A 20 29.79 -2.47 -2.96
C ALA A 20 29.07 -3.38 -1.96
N SER A 21 28.10 -2.84 -1.23
CA SER A 21 27.18 -3.64 -0.42
C SER A 21 26.22 -4.37 -1.37
N SER A 22 26.38 -5.68 -1.51
CA SER A 22 25.39 -6.52 -2.18
C SER A 22 24.17 -6.66 -1.26
N ALA A 23 23.13 -5.86 -1.52
CA ALA A 23 21.81 -6.13 -0.95
C ALA A 23 21.31 -7.45 -1.54
N LEU A 24 21.30 -8.52 -0.74
CA LEU A 24 20.49 -9.69 -1.08
C LEU A 24 19.03 -9.26 -1.02
N SER A 25 18.28 -9.49 -2.09
CA SER A 25 16.82 -9.38 -2.06
C SER A 25 16.30 -10.53 -1.20
N ASP A 26 15.76 -10.22 -0.02
CA ASP A 26 14.98 -11.20 0.72
C ASP A 26 13.74 -11.61 -0.10
N PRO A 27 13.29 -12.88 -0.01
CA PRO A 27 12.07 -13.31 -0.67
C PRO A 27 10.88 -12.49 -0.19
N ALA A 28 9.99 -12.09 -1.12
CA ALA A 28 8.75 -11.41 -0.78
C ALA A 28 7.96 -12.21 0.28
N PRO A 29 7.56 -11.62 1.42
CA PRO A 29 6.77 -12.33 2.42
C PRO A 29 5.44 -12.85 1.84
N PRO A 30 4.99 -14.08 2.21
CA PRO A 30 3.68 -14.57 1.81
C PRO A 30 2.57 -13.67 2.37
N LEU A 31 1.42 -13.64 1.71
CA LEU A 31 0.23 -12.95 2.22
C LEU A 31 -0.26 -13.66 3.51
N THR A 32 -0.32 -12.91 4.61
CA THR A 32 -0.73 -13.41 5.93
C THR A 32 -1.88 -12.64 6.56
N TYR A 33 -2.20 -11.44 6.04
CA TYR A 33 -3.31 -10.63 6.51
C TYR A 33 -3.97 -9.89 5.34
N LEU A 34 -5.29 -9.79 5.41
CA LEU A 34 -6.10 -8.97 4.53
C LEU A 34 -7.25 -8.36 5.33
N GLN A 35 -7.49 -7.06 5.13
CA GLN A 35 -8.64 -6.38 5.74
C GLN A 35 -9.11 -5.20 4.88
N ILE A 36 -10.41 -4.94 4.88
CA ILE A 36 -10.98 -3.64 4.49
C ILE A 36 -10.80 -2.68 5.68
N THR A 37 -10.10 -1.57 5.46
CA THR A 37 -9.67 -0.66 6.54
C THR A 37 -10.39 0.69 6.52
N GLY A 38 -10.97 1.08 5.40
CA GLY A 38 -11.63 2.37 5.30
C GLY A 38 -12.65 2.47 4.18
N VAL A 39 -13.64 3.34 4.37
CA VAL A 39 -14.54 3.83 3.32
C VAL A 39 -14.53 5.36 3.32
N LEU A 40 -14.39 5.97 2.15
CA LEU A 40 -14.49 7.41 1.94
C LEU A 40 -15.55 7.66 0.88
N SER A 41 -16.41 8.66 1.09
CA SER A 41 -17.42 9.02 0.11
C SER A 41 -17.84 10.49 0.21
N GLU A 42 -18.44 11.01 -0.86
CA GLU A 42 -18.97 12.38 -0.93
C GLU A 42 -20.07 12.61 0.10
N ASP A 43 -21.04 11.70 0.19
CA ASP A 43 -22.22 11.86 1.05
C ASP A 43 -21.85 12.00 2.55
N ASP A 44 -20.73 11.40 2.94
CA ASP A 44 -20.28 11.29 4.33
C ASP A 44 -19.05 12.16 4.62
N TYR A 45 -18.59 12.93 3.63
CA TYR A 45 -17.43 13.82 3.77
C TYR A 45 -17.61 14.83 4.91
N LEU A 46 -18.83 15.32 5.14
CA LEU A 46 -19.10 16.27 6.22
C LEU A 46 -19.14 15.63 7.62
N ILE A 47 -19.30 14.31 7.70
CA ILE A 47 -19.38 13.56 8.98
C ILE A 47 -17.98 13.10 9.40
N TYR A 48 -17.25 12.47 8.49
CA TYR A 48 -15.94 11.88 8.80
C TYR A 48 -14.76 12.79 8.43
N GLY A 49 -14.95 13.78 7.54
CA GLY A 49 -13.89 14.66 7.04
C GLY A 49 -12.93 13.97 6.05
N ASP A 50 -12.67 12.68 6.25
CA ASP A 50 -11.83 11.82 5.43
C ASP A 50 -12.46 10.39 5.36
N TRP A 51 -11.76 9.38 5.88
CA TRP A 51 -12.17 7.98 5.88
C TRP A 51 -12.98 7.63 7.14
N GLU A 52 -14.10 6.90 6.97
CA GLU A 52 -14.60 6.05 8.04
C GLU A 52 -13.60 4.90 8.24
N ASN A 53 -13.01 4.79 9.44
CA ASN A 53 -12.09 3.72 9.77
C ASN A 53 -12.87 2.45 10.16
N ILE A 54 -12.55 1.34 9.51
CA ILE A 54 -13.23 0.05 9.71
C ILE A 54 -12.41 -0.82 10.66
N ALA A 55 -13.01 -1.17 11.80
CA ALA A 55 -12.36 -2.07 12.75
C ALA A 55 -12.28 -3.52 12.20
N PRO A 56 -11.29 -4.34 12.61
CA PRO A 56 -11.13 -5.71 12.09
C PRO A 56 -12.33 -6.65 12.29
N THR A 57 -13.23 -6.32 13.23
CA THR A 57 -14.45 -7.10 13.50
C THR A 57 -15.71 -6.44 12.96
N GLN A 58 -15.59 -5.27 12.31
CA GLN A 58 -16.70 -4.52 11.76
C GLN A 58 -17.09 -5.11 10.41
N THR A 59 -18.38 -5.39 10.24
CA THR A 59 -18.94 -6.01 9.03
C THR A 59 -19.92 -5.10 8.29
N THR A 60 -20.21 -3.94 8.87
CA THR A 60 -21.06 -2.89 8.29
C THR A 60 -20.47 -1.51 8.60
N THR A 61 -20.51 -0.56 7.67
CA THR A 61 -20.16 0.85 7.95
C THR A 61 -21.11 1.46 8.97
N LEU A 62 -20.68 2.49 9.68
CA LEU A 62 -21.54 3.29 10.55
C LEU A 62 -22.22 4.43 9.77
N GLY A 63 -21.52 4.95 8.77
CA GLY A 63 -21.98 5.98 7.85
C GLY A 63 -22.80 5.44 6.68
N ASP A 64 -23.62 6.32 6.12
CA ASP A 64 -24.40 6.11 4.91
C ASP A 64 -23.58 6.67 3.75
N HIS A 65 -22.84 5.80 3.06
CA HIS A 65 -21.90 6.15 2.03
C HIS A 65 -22.50 6.11 0.62
N GLY A 66 -22.13 7.08 -0.18
CA GLY A 66 -22.50 7.17 -1.58
C GLY A 66 -22.04 8.47 -2.21
N GLY A 67 -22.66 8.80 -3.33
CA GLY A 67 -22.41 10.04 -4.07
C GLY A 67 -21.53 9.84 -5.30
N SER A 68 -21.07 10.95 -5.88
CA SER A 68 -20.31 10.91 -7.14
C SER A 68 -18.87 10.45 -6.97
N GLU A 69 -18.36 10.50 -5.75
CA GLU A 69 -17.03 10.03 -5.35
C GLU A 69 -17.15 9.05 -4.18
N MET A 70 -16.57 7.86 -4.33
CA MET A 70 -16.56 6.85 -3.28
C MET A 70 -15.39 5.87 -3.48
N TYR A 71 -14.66 5.59 -2.41
CA TYR A 71 -13.54 4.64 -2.41
C TYR A 71 -13.54 3.73 -1.19
N VAL A 72 -13.01 2.52 -1.39
CA VAL A 72 -12.73 1.58 -0.31
C VAL A 72 -11.24 1.35 -0.21
N GLU A 73 -10.68 1.38 1.00
CA GLU A 73 -9.31 1.03 1.30
C GLU A 73 -9.21 -0.42 1.77
N THR A 74 -8.23 -1.15 1.23
CA THR A 74 -7.84 -2.47 1.71
C THR A 74 -6.38 -2.50 2.09
N PHE A 75 -6.06 -3.24 3.16
CA PHE A 75 -4.72 -3.50 3.64
C PHE A 75 -4.33 -4.97 3.43
N GLU A 76 -3.22 -5.19 2.73
CA GLU A 76 -2.56 -6.48 2.56
C GLU A 76 -1.24 -6.50 3.37
N TYR A 77 -1.07 -7.46 4.27
CA TYR A 77 0.25 -7.77 4.84
C TYR A 77 0.85 -8.99 4.14
N GLY A 78 2.01 -8.79 3.52
CA GLY A 78 2.62 -9.70 2.56
C GLY A 78 2.24 -9.39 1.11
N TYR A 79 2.64 -10.29 0.20
CA TYR A 79 2.52 -10.06 -1.25
C TYR A 79 1.37 -10.87 -1.87
N GLY A 80 0.30 -10.17 -2.23
CA GLY A 80 -0.85 -10.70 -2.95
C GLY A 80 -0.77 -10.55 -4.47
N THR A 81 -1.46 -11.43 -5.20
CA THR A 81 -1.66 -11.46 -6.64
C THR A 81 -3.10 -11.90 -6.97
N LEU A 82 -3.49 -11.82 -8.24
CA LEU A 82 -4.83 -12.20 -8.72
C LEU A 82 -5.95 -11.50 -7.94
N LYS A 83 -5.87 -10.18 -7.88
CA LYS A 83 -6.78 -9.32 -7.13
C LYS A 83 -8.15 -9.29 -7.80
N TYR A 84 -9.18 -9.49 -7.00
CA TYR A 84 -10.57 -9.48 -7.45
C TYR A 84 -11.43 -8.75 -6.42
N ALA A 85 -12.07 -7.66 -6.86
CA ALA A 85 -12.98 -6.88 -6.02
C ALA A 85 -14.33 -6.71 -6.70
N THR A 86 -15.39 -6.67 -5.91
CA THR A 86 -16.75 -6.39 -6.40
C THR A 86 -17.51 -5.48 -5.46
N MET A 87 -18.43 -4.71 -6.02
CA MET A 87 -19.51 -4.03 -5.31
C MET A 87 -20.84 -4.63 -5.76
N ASP A 88 -21.58 -5.23 -4.83
CA ASP A 88 -22.82 -5.99 -5.11
C ASP A 88 -22.66 -7.05 -6.23
N GLY A 89 -21.50 -7.69 -6.27
CA GLY A 89 -21.15 -8.71 -7.27
C GLY A 89 -20.75 -8.16 -8.64
N VAL A 90 -20.81 -6.84 -8.86
CA VAL A 90 -20.27 -6.18 -10.05
C VAL A 90 -18.79 -5.88 -9.83
N GLN A 91 -17.94 -6.26 -10.78
CA GLN A 91 -16.50 -6.05 -10.67
C GLN A 91 -16.16 -4.55 -10.60
N VAL A 92 -15.35 -4.19 -9.60
CA VAL A 92 -14.73 -2.87 -9.44
C VAL A 92 -13.22 -2.99 -9.55
N TYR A 93 -12.54 -1.86 -9.74
CA TYR A 93 -11.11 -1.84 -10.07
C TYR A 93 -10.31 -0.99 -9.08
N GLU A 94 -9.06 -1.41 -8.90
CA GLU A 94 -8.09 -0.63 -8.12
C GLU A 94 -7.87 0.71 -8.84
N VAL A 95 -7.87 1.80 -8.07
CA VAL A 95 -7.53 3.14 -8.58
C VAL A 95 -6.08 3.09 -9.06
N PRO A 96 -5.78 3.44 -10.34
CA PRO A 96 -4.42 3.34 -10.88
C PRO A 96 -3.40 4.12 -10.05
N GLY A 97 -2.36 3.43 -9.59
CA GLY A 97 -1.27 4.05 -8.81
C GLY A 97 -1.64 4.34 -7.35
N SER A 98 -2.79 3.90 -6.86
CA SER A 98 -3.20 4.09 -5.45
C SER A 98 -2.43 3.20 -4.46
N ALA A 99 -1.73 2.17 -4.95
CA ALA A 99 -1.00 1.25 -4.09
C ALA A 99 0.07 1.98 -3.27
N TYR A 100 -0.11 2.01 -1.95
CA TYR A 100 0.82 2.62 -1.02
C TYR A 100 1.56 1.54 -0.21
N ALA A 101 2.89 1.53 -0.32
CA ALA A 101 3.73 0.52 0.32
C ALA A 101 3.86 0.76 1.83
N ILE A 102 3.76 -0.31 2.61
CA ILE A 102 4.03 -0.30 4.04
C ILE A 102 5.43 -0.88 4.24
N THR A 103 6.29 -0.16 4.96
CA THR A 103 7.64 -0.60 5.27
C THR A 103 7.80 -0.94 6.76
N ASP A 104 8.63 -1.93 7.05
CA ASP A 104 9.07 -2.22 8.41
C ASP A 104 10.15 -1.22 8.89
N SER A 105 10.71 -1.46 10.09
CA SER A 105 11.78 -0.64 10.68
C SER A 105 13.09 -0.65 9.88
N ASN A 106 13.25 -1.59 8.95
CA ASN A 106 14.44 -1.72 8.10
C ASN A 106 14.22 -1.16 6.69
N ASN A 107 13.10 -0.46 6.45
CA ASN A 107 12.67 0.03 5.13
C ASN A 107 12.37 -1.08 4.11
N VAL A 108 12.01 -2.28 4.57
CA VAL A 108 11.58 -3.38 3.70
C VAL A 108 10.07 -3.31 3.51
N ILE A 109 9.60 -3.40 2.27
CA ILE A 109 8.16 -3.42 1.97
C ILE A 109 7.55 -4.73 2.49
N VAL A 110 6.64 -4.60 3.44
CA VAL A 110 5.94 -5.72 4.11
C VAL A 110 4.46 -5.79 3.77
N GLY A 111 3.90 -4.81 3.07
CA GLY A 111 2.48 -4.80 2.74
C GLY A 111 2.09 -3.60 1.88
N TRP A 112 0.79 -3.51 1.60
CA TRP A 112 0.22 -2.50 0.72
C TRP A 112 -1.16 -2.06 1.22
N TYR A 113 -1.40 -0.75 1.22
CA TYR A 113 -2.75 -0.20 1.13
C TYR A 113 -3.13 -0.04 -0.34
N ARG A 114 -4.41 -0.20 -0.66
CA ARG A 114 -4.96 -0.09 -2.03
C ARG A 114 -6.34 0.51 -1.98
N TYR A 115 -6.67 1.33 -2.99
CA TYR A 115 -7.99 1.93 -3.13
C TYR A 115 -8.77 1.33 -4.28
N TRP A 116 -10.06 1.12 -4.06
CA TRP A 116 -11.01 0.61 -5.04
C TRP A 116 -12.00 1.71 -5.37
N ASP A 117 -12.25 1.94 -6.66
CA ASP A 117 -13.19 2.96 -7.13
C ASP A 117 -14.63 2.42 -7.13
N LEU A 118 -15.46 3.00 -6.26
CA LEU A 118 -16.88 2.69 -6.11
C LEU A 118 -17.75 3.92 -6.45
N SER A 119 -17.18 4.92 -7.11
CA SER A 119 -17.84 6.18 -7.44
C SER A 119 -19.19 5.96 -8.14
N GLY A 120 -20.24 6.61 -7.63
CA GLY A 120 -21.62 6.46 -8.12
C GLY A 120 -22.39 5.27 -7.53
N SER A 121 -21.79 4.48 -6.64
CA SER A 121 -22.53 3.49 -5.82
C SER A 121 -23.30 4.18 -4.69
N SER A 122 -24.36 3.54 -4.20
CA SER A 122 -25.20 4.04 -3.10
C SER A 122 -25.21 3.06 -1.91
N GLY A 123 -24.05 2.58 -1.50
CA GLY A 123 -23.93 1.44 -0.57
C GLY A 123 -24.15 0.08 -1.25
N GLY A 124 -23.99 -0.99 -0.47
CA GLY A 124 -23.99 -2.39 -0.92
C GLY A 124 -22.85 -3.24 -0.33
N ALA A 125 -22.73 -4.49 -0.74
CA ALA A 125 -21.69 -5.40 -0.28
C ALA A 125 -20.40 -5.24 -1.10
N PHE A 126 -19.36 -4.66 -0.49
CA PHE A 126 -18.02 -4.70 -1.02
C PHE A 126 -17.35 -6.03 -0.64
N TYR A 127 -16.68 -6.63 -1.62
CA TYR A 127 -15.91 -7.87 -1.45
C TYR A 127 -14.55 -7.70 -2.09
N TYR A 128 -13.51 -8.17 -1.40
CA TYR A 128 -12.16 -8.23 -1.95
C TYR A 128 -11.52 -9.59 -1.68
N GLN A 129 -10.78 -10.10 -2.68
CA GLN A 129 -9.98 -11.32 -2.59
C GLN A 129 -8.62 -11.13 -3.26
N THR A 130 -7.60 -11.78 -2.68
CA THR A 130 -6.25 -11.85 -3.23
C THR A 130 -5.58 -13.16 -2.83
N ARG A 131 -4.62 -13.60 -3.64
CA ARG A 131 -3.85 -14.84 -3.42
C ARG A 131 -2.40 -14.53 -3.14
N SER A 132 -1.80 -15.16 -2.13
CA SER A 132 -0.36 -15.06 -1.88
C SER A 132 0.46 -15.47 -3.11
N ILE A 133 1.47 -14.68 -3.47
CA ILE A 133 2.42 -15.03 -4.53
C ILE A 133 3.39 -16.15 -4.11
N ASN A 134 3.60 -16.32 -2.80
CA ASN A 134 4.50 -17.32 -2.23
C ASN A 134 3.74 -18.38 -1.43
N SER A 135 4.37 -19.55 -1.28
CA SER A 135 3.88 -20.65 -0.45
C SER A 135 3.46 -20.14 0.95
N PRO A 136 2.31 -20.56 1.50
CA PRO A 136 1.44 -21.66 1.03
C PRO A 136 0.36 -21.26 0.01
N PHE A 137 0.51 -20.11 -0.68
CA PHE A 137 -0.46 -19.62 -1.68
C PHE A 137 -1.85 -19.35 -1.11
N ASN A 138 -1.90 -18.86 0.14
CA ASN A 138 -3.12 -18.49 0.85
C ASN A 138 -4.06 -17.69 -0.05
N LEU A 139 -5.32 -18.09 -0.11
CA LEU A 139 -6.40 -17.27 -0.65
C LEU A 139 -7.04 -16.55 0.52
N MET A 140 -7.00 -15.23 0.52
CA MET A 140 -7.61 -14.42 1.58
C MET A 140 -8.68 -13.52 0.96
N SER A 141 -9.76 -13.30 1.70
CA SER A 141 -10.82 -12.40 1.30
C SER A 141 -11.39 -11.68 2.51
N ASP A 142 -11.97 -10.51 2.26
CA ASP A 142 -12.73 -9.75 3.25
C ASP A 142 -13.98 -9.15 2.61
N THR A 143 -14.99 -8.85 3.42
CA THR A 143 -16.24 -8.25 2.96
C THR A 143 -16.78 -7.24 3.98
N LEU A 144 -17.34 -6.15 3.46
CA LEU A 144 -17.96 -5.09 4.23
C LEU A 144 -19.29 -4.72 3.60
N THR A 145 -20.34 -4.68 4.41
CA THR A 145 -21.61 -4.06 4.00
C THR A 145 -21.48 -2.55 4.16
N ILE A 146 -21.58 -1.82 3.07
CA ILE A 146 -21.59 -0.36 3.09
C ILE A 146 -23.04 0.10 3.08
N GLN A 147 -23.45 0.88 4.07
CA GLN A 147 -24.78 1.49 4.11
C GLN A 147 -24.85 2.67 3.15
#